data_AF-A0A7S1V7V2-F1
#
_entry.id   AF-A0A7S1V7V2-F1
#
_cell.length_a   1.000
_cell.length_b   1.000
_cell.length_c   1.000
_cell.angle_alpha   90.00
_cell.angle_beta   90.00
_cell.angle_gamma   90.00
#
_symmetry.space_group_name_H-M   'P 1'
#
loop_
_entity.id
_entity.type
_entity.pdbx_description
1 polymer ?
#
loop_
_entity_poly.entity_id
_entity_poly.type
_entity_poly.pdbx_seq_one_letter_code
_entity_poly.pdbx_strand_id
1 'polypeptide(L)'
;ENVHAAAIRKRAGIFAPVLRSKGYIWLATRPDIEGSWSQAGAVLRVDPESPWIAVLGAENVTEDPYEQQALKERLAEHPTGDRRQELVIIGTDLDEAGISALLDSCLVTDEEWKDPARLVVDDPFPMWQEDPFPNWDKYCTTKDE
;
A
#
# COMPACT_ATOMS: atom_id res chain seq x y z
N GLU A 1 -7.74 0.39 17.88
CA GLU A 1 -9.02 0.76 17.24
C GLU A 1 -8.85 0.56 15.73
N ASN A 2 -9.64 -0.33 15.11
CA ASN A 2 -9.41 -0.78 13.74
C ASN A 2 -9.64 0.33 12.70
N VAL A 3 -8.76 0.40 11.71
CA VAL A 3 -8.80 1.30 10.55
C VAL A 3 -10.15 1.22 9.81
N HIS A 4 -10.82 0.06 9.88
CA HIS A 4 -12.18 -0.17 9.39
C HIS A 4 -13.25 0.70 10.09
N ALA A 5 -13.10 0.99 11.38
CA ALA A 5 -14.02 1.86 12.13
C ALA A 5 -13.76 3.35 11.86
N ALA A 6 -12.57 3.72 11.39
CA ALA A 6 -12.28 5.06 10.90
C ALA A 6 -12.97 5.34 9.56
N ALA A 7 -13.11 4.32 8.71
CA ALA A 7 -13.71 4.42 7.38
C ALA A 7 -15.24 4.62 7.36
N ILE A 8 -15.95 4.56 8.49
CA ILE A 8 -17.43 4.72 8.54
C ILE A 8 -17.88 5.95 9.36
N ARG A 9 -16.99 6.64 10.09
CA ARG A 9 -17.40 7.82 10.85
C ARG A 9 -17.64 9.00 9.91
N LYS A 10 -18.86 9.58 9.97
CA LYS A 10 -19.15 10.97 9.59
C LYS A 10 -17.95 11.83 9.96
N ARG A 11 -17.36 12.56 9.00
CA ARG A 11 -16.34 13.61 9.15
C ARG A 11 -16.17 14.07 10.61
N ALA A 12 -15.34 13.39 11.38
CA ALA A 12 -15.15 13.66 12.80
C ALA A 12 -13.66 13.58 13.13
N GLY A 13 -13.23 14.44 14.06
CA GLY A 13 -11.82 14.60 14.37
C GLY A 13 -11.06 15.33 13.27
N ILE A 14 -9.74 15.13 13.25
CA ILE A 14 -8.81 15.92 12.44
C ILE A 14 -8.99 15.74 10.91
N PHE A 15 -9.59 14.62 10.49
CA PHE A 15 -9.90 14.35 9.08
C PHE A 15 -11.23 14.96 8.60
N ALA A 16 -12.00 15.62 9.46
CA ALA A 16 -13.28 16.21 9.08
C ALA A 16 -13.22 17.19 7.89
N PRO A 17 -12.16 18.02 7.73
CA PRO A 17 -12.04 18.93 6.59
C PRO A 17 -11.50 18.27 5.32
N VAL A 18 -11.11 16.99 5.36
CA VAL A 18 -10.65 16.23 4.19
C VAL A 18 -11.82 15.90 3.27
N LEU A 19 -11.68 16.24 2.01
CA LEU A 19 -12.65 15.96 0.94
C LEU A 19 -12.29 14.67 0.21
N ARG A 20 -11.01 14.48 -0.10
CA ARG A 20 -10.46 13.30 -0.79
C ARG A 20 -9.02 13.04 -0.35
N SER A 21 -8.58 11.81 -0.52
CA SER A 21 -7.17 11.44 -0.41
C SER A 21 -6.83 10.28 -1.34
N LYS A 22 -5.58 10.22 -1.78
CA LYS A 22 -5.11 9.22 -2.73
C LYS A 22 -3.62 8.96 -2.56
N GLY A 23 -3.16 7.77 -2.91
CA GLY A 23 -1.73 7.48 -2.95
C GLY A 23 -1.42 6.00 -2.78
N TYR A 24 -0.20 5.71 -2.34
CA TYR A 24 0.30 4.37 -2.09
C TYR A 24 0.75 4.25 -0.64
N ILE A 25 0.51 3.08 -0.07
CA ILE A 25 0.89 2.76 1.30
C ILE A 25 1.68 1.47 1.35
N TRP A 26 2.61 1.42 2.30
CA TRP A 26 3.34 0.21 2.64
C TRP A 26 2.85 -0.32 3.99
N LEU A 27 2.21 -1.49 3.99
CA LEU A 27 1.68 -2.09 5.21
C LEU A 27 2.69 -3.08 5.80
N ALA A 28 2.98 -2.94 7.08
CA ALA A 28 3.89 -3.82 7.80
C ALA A 28 3.44 -5.29 7.82
N THR A 29 2.13 -5.53 7.83
CA THR A 29 1.52 -6.87 7.76
C THR A 29 1.55 -7.46 6.35
N ARG A 30 1.82 -6.65 5.31
CA ARG A 30 1.82 -7.04 3.89
C ARG A 30 3.04 -6.44 3.18
N PRO A 31 4.26 -6.77 3.63
CA PRO A 31 5.46 -6.02 3.27
C PRO A 31 5.87 -6.14 1.79
N ASP A 32 5.32 -7.14 1.09
CA ASP A 32 5.68 -7.47 -0.27
C ASP A 32 4.77 -6.84 -1.33
N ILE A 33 3.63 -6.29 -0.93
CA ILE A 33 2.63 -5.72 -1.84
C ILE A 33 2.49 -4.21 -1.60
N GLU A 34 2.49 -3.43 -2.68
CA GLU A 34 2.11 -2.03 -2.68
C GLU A 34 0.58 -1.93 -2.53
N GLY A 35 0.13 -1.22 -1.50
CA GLY A 35 -1.29 -0.94 -1.29
C GLY A 35 -1.67 0.38 -1.96
N SER A 36 -2.77 0.41 -2.70
CA SER A 36 -3.38 1.66 -3.14
C SER A 36 -4.31 2.23 -2.05
N TRP A 37 -4.24 3.53 -1.82
CA TRP A 37 -5.12 4.28 -0.92
C TRP A 37 -6.03 5.17 -1.75
N SER A 38 -7.35 5.07 -1.56
CA SER A 38 -8.30 5.98 -2.21
C SER A 38 -9.49 6.27 -1.33
N GLN A 39 -9.69 7.56 -1.01
CA GLN A 39 -10.83 8.02 -0.25
C GLN A 39 -11.55 9.18 -0.93
N ALA A 40 -12.87 9.11 -0.89
CA ALA A 40 -13.75 10.20 -1.32
C ALA A 40 -14.93 10.32 -0.35
N GLY A 41 -15.12 11.51 0.22
CA GLY A 41 -16.16 11.73 1.22
C GLY A 41 -15.93 10.87 2.47
N ALA A 42 -16.87 10.00 2.80
CA ALA A 42 -16.73 9.12 3.98
C ALA A 42 -16.16 7.74 3.64
N VAL A 43 -15.92 7.42 2.36
CA VAL A 43 -15.52 6.07 1.94
C VAL A 43 -14.02 6.03 1.69
N LEU A 44 -13.32 5.14 2.40
CA LEU A 44 -11.92 4.79 2.16
C LEU A 44 -11.83 3.37 1.61
N ARG A 45 -11.03 3.18 0.57
CA ARG A 45 -10.63 1.88 0.03
C ARG A 45 -9.12 1.74 0.08
N VAL A 46 -8.70 0.53 0.43
CA VAL A 46 -7.32 0.10 0.47
C VAL A 46 -7.24 -1.25 -0.24
N ASP A 47 -6.69 -1.24 -1.44
CA ASP A 47 -6.69 -2.36 -2.39
C ASP A 47 -5.24 -2.75 -2.72
N PRO A 48 -4.96 -4.02 -3.06
CA PRO A 48 -3.63 -4.40 -3.54
C PRO A 48 -3.40 -3.85 -4.95
N GLU A 49 -2.21 -3.34 -5.24
CA GLU A 49 -1.84 -2.90 -6.58
C GLU A 49 -0.89 -3.89 -7.25
N SER A 50 0.36 -3.94 -6.78
CA SER A 50 1.39 -4.83 -7.33
C SER A 50 2.44 -5.19 -6.28
N PRO A 51 3.22 -6.26 -6.45
CA PRO A 51 4.40 -6.45 -5.62
C PRO A 51 5.43 -5.34 -5.89
N TRP A 52 6.13 -4.90 -4.84
CA TRP A 52 7.19 -3.90 -4.99
C TRP A 52 8.27 -4.36 -5.97
N ILE A 53 8.96 -3.43 -6.64
CA ILE A 53 10.05 -3.80 -7.56
C ILE A 53 11.18 -4.48 -6.79
N ALA A 54 11.41 -4.08 -5.53
CA ALA A 54 12.32 -4.74 -4.61
C ALA A 54 11.94 -6.19 -4.26
N VAL A 55 10.70 -6.61 -4.50
CA VAL A 55 10.24 -8.01 -4.39
C VAL A 55 10.36 -8.72 -5.73
N LEU A 56 9.89 -8.07 -6.81
CA LEU A 56 9.88 -8.66 -8.15
C LEU A 56 11.29 -8.90 -8.69
N GLY A 57 12.24 -7.99 -8.42
CA GLY A 57 13.53 -7.96 -9.10
C GLY A 57 13.45 -7.20 -10.44
N ALA A 58 14.49 -6.45 -10.77
CA ALA A 58 14.52 -5.59 -11.96
C ALA A 58 14.36 -6.37 -13.27
N GLU A 59 14.84 -7.62 -13.31
CA GLU A 59 14.72 -8.54 -14.43
C GLU A 59 13.28 -8.94 -14.77
N ASN A 60 12.36 -8.85 -13.82
CA ASN A 60 10.94 -9.15 -14.02
C ASN A 60 10.12 -7.90 -14.40
N VAL A 61 10.75 -6.72 -14.43
CA VAL A 61 10.11 -5.45 -14.81
C VAL A 61 10.42 -5.08 -16.27
N THR A 62 11.63 -5.35 -16.74
CA THR A 62 12.09 -4.97 -18.08
C THR A 62 13.17 -5.93 -18.59
N GLU A 63 13.19 -6.16 -19.90
CA GLU A 63 14.22 -6.97 -20.58
C GLU A 63 15.44 -6.13 -21.00
N ASP A 64 15.36 -4.80 -20.98
CA ASP A 64 16.46 -3.92 -21.37
C ASP A 64 17.57 -3.92 -20.28
N PRO A 65 18.80 -4.34 -20.61
CA PRO A 65 19.90 -4.39 -19.64
C PRO A 65 20.25 -3.03 -19.01
N TYR A 66 20.08 -1.92 -19.74
CA TYR A 66 20.34 -0.58 -19.22
C TYR A 66 19.29 -0.18 -18.18
N GLU A 67 18.02 -0.44 -18.46
CA GLU A 67 16.94 -0.17 -17.51
C GLU A 67 17.02 -1.07 -16.27
N GLN A 68 17.38 -2.35 -16.43
CA GLN A 68 17.61 -3.26 -15.30
C GLN A 68 18.70 -2.75 -14.37
N GLN A 69 19.81 -2.27 -14.93
CA GLN A 69 20.92 -1.72 -14.15
C GLN A 69 20.49 -0.45 -13.41
N ALA A 70 19.79 0.46 -14.08
CA ALA A 70 19.28 1.68 -13.46
C ALA A 70 18.28 1.39 -12.32
N LEU A 71 17.40 0.39 -12.49
CA LEU A 71 16.49 -0.06 -11.43
C LEU A 71 17.26 -0.64 -10.24
N LYS A 72 18.26 -1.49 -10.48
CA LYS A 72 19.09 -2.07 -9.40
C LYS A 72 19.82 -0.99 -8.61
N GLU A 73 20.37 0.01 -9.29
CA GLU A 73 21.02 1.16 -8.64
C GLU A 73 20.02 1.94 -7.78
N ARG A 74 18.85 2.28 -8.33
CA ARG A 74 17.78 2.98 -7.59
C ARG A 74 17.31 2.19 -6.38
N LEU A 75 17.11 0.88 -6.51
CA LEU A 75 16.70 0.02 -5.40
C LEU A 75 17.77 -0.09 -4.32
N ALA A 76 19.05 0.06 -4.66
CA ALA A 76 20.15 0.03 -3.70
C ALA A 76 20.29 1.34 -2.90
N GLU A 77 19.63 2.42 -3.31
CA GLU A 77 19.67 3.72 -2.60
C GLU A 77 19.05 3.65 -1.20
N HIS A 78 18.11 2.72 -0.97
CA HIS A 78 17.44 2.55 0.31
C HIS A 78 17.41 1.09 0.75
N PRO A 79 17.60 0.76 2.04
CA PRO A 79 17.60 -0.63 2.53
C PRO A 79 16.32 -1.42 2.23
N THR A 80 15.20 -0.73 2.02
CA THR A 80 13.89 -1.32 1.73
C THR A 80 13.53 -1.27 0.24
N GLY A 81 14.46 -0.84 -0.62
CA GLY A 81 14.22 -0.64 -2.04
C GLY A 81 13.24 0.50 -2.32
N ASP A 82 12.23 0.24 -3.15
CA ASP A 82 11.23 1.22 -3.56
C ASP A 82 10.03 1.35 -2.61
N ARG A 83 10.00 0.58 -1.52
CA ARG A 83 8.92 0.55 -0.52
C ARG A 83 8.83 1.88 0.23
N ARG A 84 7.68 2.56 0.17
CA ARG A 84 7.46 3.89 0.76
C ARG A 84 5.99 4.23 1.02
N GLN A 85 5.76 5.30 1.77
CA GLN A 85 4.44 5.92 1.97
C GLN A 85 4.33 7.16 1.09
N GLU A 86 3.30 7.24 0.25
CA GLU A 86 3.04 8.42 -0.59
C GLU A 86 1.55 8.73 -0.54
N LEU A 87 1.17 9.78 0.17
CA LEU A 87 -0.23 10.17 0.31
C LEU A 87 -0.43 11.64 -0.07
N VAL A 88 -1.53 11.89 -0.78
CA VAL A 88 -2.04 13.23 -1.08
C VAL A 88 -3.38 13.40 -0.36
N ILE A 89 -3.48 14.43 0.47
CA ILE A 89 -4.69 14.79 1.21
C ILE A 89 -5.24 16.10 0.64
N ILE A 90 -6.52 16.12 0.29
CA ILE A 90 -7.19 17.27 -0.34
C ILE A 90 -8.37 17.67 0.53
N GLY A 91 -8.39 18.93 0.97
CA GLY A 91 -9.48 19.48 1.77
C GLY A 91 -9.38 20.99 1.95
N THR A 92 -10.21 21.52 2.82
CA THR A 92 -10.26 22.95 3.17
C THR A 92 -9.89 23.13 4.63
N ASP A 93 -9.07 24.12 4.98
CA ASP A 93 -8.66 24.37 6.38
C ASP A 93 -8.06 23.13 7.06
N LEU A 94 -7.18 22.43 6.34
CA LEU A 94 -6.50 21.24 6.84
C LEU A 94 -5.53 21.61 7.97
N ASP A 95 -5.59 20.87 9.07
CA ASP A 95 -4.52 20.82 10.07
C ASP A 95 -3.43 19.86 9.56
N GLU A 96 -2.59 20.35 8.65
CA GLU A 96 -1.50 19.57 8.05
C GLU A 96 -0.59 18.95 9.13
N ALA A 97 -0.19 19.74 10.11
CA ALA A 97 0.74 19.29 11.15
C ALA A 97 0.13 18.17 12.01
N GLY A 98 -1.13 18.32 12.43
CA GLY A 98 -1.78 17.27 13.21
C GLY A 98 -2.12 16.03 12.39
N ILE A 99 -2.47 16.18 11.10
CA ILE A 99 -2.69 15.02 10.20
C ILE A 99 -1.39 14.24 10.02
N SER A 100 -0.29 14.93 9.72
CA SER A 100 1.03 14.31 9.59
C SER A 100 1.44 13.61 10.88
N ALA A 101 1.32 14.26 12.04
CA ALA A 101 1.64 13.65 13.32
C ALA A 101 0.80 12.40 13.62
N LEU A 102 -0.48 12.39 13.24
CA LEU A 102 -1.35 11.23 13.40
C LEU A 102 -0.90 10.08 12.47
N LEU A 103 -0.58 10.36 11.21
CA LEU A 103 -0.05 9.36 10.28
C LEU A 103 1.32 8.82 10.73
N ASP A 104 2.20 9.69 11.21
CA ASP A 104 3.52 9.31 11.75
C ASP A 104 3.39 8.39 12.96
N SER A 105 2.38 8.61 13.81
CA SER A 105 2.10 7.72 14.95
C SER A 105 1.63 6.31 14.57
N CYS A 106 1.27 6.09 13.31
CA CYS A 106 0.95 4.77 12.77
C CYS A 106 2.17 4.05 12.17
N LEU A 107 3.34 4.70 12.07
CA LEU A 107 4.54 4.08 11.54
C LEU A 107 5.12 3.08 12.54
N VAL A 108 5.64 1.98 12.00
CA VAL A 108 6.36 0.98 12.79
C VAL A 108 7.66 1.58 13.31
N THR A 109 7.92 1.37 14.60
CA THR A 109 9.18 1.80 15.23
C THR A 109 10.34 0.88 14.87
N ASP A 110 11.57 1.35 15.01
CA ASP A 110 12.78 0.55 14.76
C ASP A 110 12.86 -0.72 15.64
N GLU A 111 12.26 -0.70 16.83
CA GLU A 111 12.20 -1.86 17.73
C GLU A 111 11.21 -2.91 17.23
N GLU A 112 10.04 -2.47 16.79
CA GLU A 112 9.02 -3.34 16.20
C GLU A 112 9.49 -3.92 14.85
N TRP A 113 10.24 -3.14 14.06
CA TRP A 113 10.82 -3.58 12.78
C TRP A 113 11.80 -4.75 12.95
N LYS A 114 12.50 -4.82 14.09
CA LYS A 114 13.44 -5.91 14.41
C LYS A 114 12.76 -7.23 14.76
N ASP A 115 11.47 -7.19 15.10
CA ASP A 115 10.68 -8.38 15.41
C ASP A 115 9.37 -8.38 14.61
N PRO A 116 9.44 -8.69 13.29
CA PRO A 116 8.26 -8.70 12.43
C PRO A 116 7.14 -9.64 12.89
N ALA A 117 7.46 -10.66 13.70
CA ALA A 117 6.46 -11.56 14.27
C ALA A 117 5.49 -10.82 15.21
N ARG A 118 5.91 -9.68 15.80
CA ARG A 118 5.06 -8.80 16.61
C ARG A 118 4.18 -7.86 15.78
N LEU A 119 4.45 -7.72 14.49
CA LEU A 119 3.66 -6.91 13.56
C LEU A 119 2.45 -7.67 13.02
N VAL A 120 2.45 -9.00 13.14
CA VAL A 120 1.33 -9.86 12.72
C VAL A 120 0.26 -9.88 13.81
N VAL A 121 -0.45 -8.77 13.97
CA VAL A 121 -1.60 -8.65 14.88
C VAL A 121 -2.77 -8.03 14.14
N ASP A 122 -3.93 -8.69 14.18
CA ASP A 122 -5.26 -8.23 13.74
C ASP A 122 -5.26 -7.24 12.56
N ASP A 123 -4.75 -7.68 11.41
CA ASP A 123 -4.80 -6.89 10.17
C ASP A 123 -6.27 -6.59 9.79
N PRO A 124 -6.72 -5.31 9.84
CA PRO A 124 -8.12 -4.95 9.69
C PRO A 124 -8.53 -4.78 8.22
N PHE A 125 -7.63 -4.97 7.27
CA PHE A 125 -7.90 -4.84 5.84
C PHE A 125 -8.40 -6.18 5.27
N PRO A 126 -9.25 -6.16 4.23
CA PRO A 126 -9.69 -7.38 3.58
C PRO A 126 -8.49 -8.17 3.04
N MET A 127 -8.65 -9.49 2.92
CA MET A 127 -7.68 -10.35 2.25
C MET A 127 -7.50 -9.88 0.80
N TRP A 128 -6.24 -9.64 0.40
CA TRP A 128 -5.89 -9.20 -0.96
C TRP A 128 -5.78 -10.35 -1.98
N GLN A 129 -6.15 -11.58 -1.60
CA GLN A 129 -5.84 -12.82 -2.34
C GLN A 129 -7.02 -13.50 -3.06
N GLU A 130 -8.18 -12.87 -3.20
CA GLU A 130 -9.21 -13.45 -4.07
C GLU A 130 -9.00 -12.98 -5.50
N ASP A 131 -8.42 -13.85 -6.34
CA ASP A 131 -8.61 -13.77 -7.79
C ASP A 131 -10.13 -13.78 -8.03
N PRO A 132 -10.73 -12.67 -8.48
CA PRO A 132 -12.18 -12.59 -8.67
C PRO A 132 -12.65 -13.49 -9.82
N PHE A 133 -11.73 -14.07 -10.60
CA PHE A 133 -12.02 -14.95 -11.71
C PHE A 133 -11.72 -16.41 -11.32
N PRO A 134 -12.75 -17.28 -11.25
CA PRO A 134 -12.50 -18.69 -11.01
C PRO A 134 -11.73 -19.31 -12.19
N ASN A 135 -10.57 -19.88 -11.89
CA ASN A 135 -9.75 -20.77 -12.70
C ASN A 135 -9.81 -20.50 -14.21
N TRP A 136 -9.01 -19.51 -14.64
CA TRP A 136 -8.86 -19.10 -16.03
C TRP A 136 -8.48 -20.26 -16.97
N ASP A 137 -7.83 -21.31 -16.44
CA ASP A 137 -7.46 -22.53 -17.19
C ASP A 137 -8.67 -23.19 -17.86
N LYS A 138 -9.88 -23.03 -17.32
CA LYS A 138 -11.12 -23.57 -17.94
C LYS A 138 -11.46 -22.88 -19.26
N TYR A 139 -11.03 -21.63 -19.46
CA TYR A 139 -11.33 -20.82 -20.66
C TYR A 139 -10.16 -20.77 -21.65
N CYS A 140 -8.96 -21.11 -21.21
CA CYS A 140 -7.81 -21.34 -22.07
C CYS A 140 -7.82 -22.76 -22.65
N THR A 141 -8.79 -23.08 -23.51
CA THR A 141 -8.62 -24.23 -24.41
C THR A 141 -7.54 -23.87 -25.42
N THR A 142 -6.34 -24.44 -25.27
CA THR A 142 -5.44 -24.54 -26.42
C THR A 142 -6.20 -25.32 -27.48
N LYS A 143 -6.50 -24.67 -28.60
CA LYS A 143 -6.79 -25.43 -29.82
C LYS A 143 -5.50 -26.18 -30.13
N ASP A 144 -5.48 -27.46 -29.83
CA ASP A 144 -4.54 -28.38 -30.45
C ASP A 144 -4.78 -28.27 -31.98
N GLU A 145 -3.86 -27.59 -32.67
CA GLU A 145 -3.67 -27.67 -34.12
C GLU A 145 -2.29 -28.28 -34.40
#